data_AF-A0A443DHY5-F1
#
_entry.id   AF-A0A443DHY5-F1
#
_cell.length_a   1.000
_cell.length_b   1.000
_cell.length_c   1.000
_cell.angle_alpha   90.00
_cell.angle_beta   90.00
_cell.angle_gamma   90.00
#
_symmetry.space_group_name_H-M   'P 1'
#
loop_
_entity.id
_entity.type
_entity.pdbx_description
1 polymer ?
#
loop_
_entity_poly.entity_id
_entity_poly.type
_entity_poly.pdbx_seq_one_letter_code
_entity_poly.pdbx_strand_id
1 'polypeptide(L)'
;LGPVYPTILKQMKWAPQGLERLGEWKRRIAPTPLVAIGGLNPDRLEGVFGCGADSAAVVTDITLNADPEARTREWLEKTGRWR
;
A
#
# COMPACT_ATOMS: atom_id res chain seq x y z
N LEU A 1 -6.69 5.11 1.00
CA LEU A 1 -7.65 4.00 1.14
C LEU A 1 -7.00 2.83 1.89
N GLY A 2 -7.69 2.25 2.87
CA GLY A 2 -7.23 1.05 3.55
C GLY A 2 -8.26 0.39 4.48
N PRO A 3 -7.96 -0.79 5.04
CA PRO A 3 -6.83 -1.62 4.66
C PRO A 3 -7.05 -2.20 3.26
N VAL A 4 -6.03 -2.15 2.38
CA VAL A 4 -6.15 -2.72 1.03
C VAL A 4 -6.06 -4.26 1.10
N TYR A 5 -5.13 -4.77 1.91
CA TYR A 5 -4.92 -6.19 2.17
C TYR A 5 -5.11 -6.51 3.67
N PRO A 6 -5.22 -7.81 4.05
CA PRO A 6 -5.21 -8.20 5.46
C PRO A 6 -4.02 -7.61 6.22
N THR A 7 -4.28 -7.09 7.42
CA THR A 7 -3.27 -6.45 8.28
C THR A 7 -3.44 -6.92 9.72
N ILE A 8 -2.32 -7.03 10.44
CA ILE A 8 -2.29 -7.42 11.86
C ILE A 8 -2.21 -6.21 12.81
N LEU A 9 -1.82 -5.04 12.31
CA LEU A 9 -1.49 -3.89 13.18
C LEU A 9 -2.72 -3.24 13.80
N LYS A 10 -3.74 -2.99 12.99
CA LYS A 10 -4.95 -2.27 13.40
C LYS A 10 -6.14 -3.14 13.05
N GLN A 11 -6.83 -3.65 14.07
CA GLN A 11 -8.09 -4.36 13.87
C GLN A 11 -9.13 -3.38 13.31
N MET A 12 -9.69 -3.73 12.16
CA MET A 12 -10.67 -2.91 11.46
C MET A 12 -12.04 -3.54 11.61
N LYS A 13 -13.08 -2.71 11.74
CA LYS A 13 -14.48 -3.16 11.78
C LYS A 13 -14.98 -3.70 10.42
N TRP A 14 -14.15 -3.64 9.39
CA TRP A 14 -14.45 -4.06 8.02
C TRP A 14 -13.31 -4.87 7.42
N ALA A 15 -13.66 -5.71 6.44
CA ALA A 15 -12.72 -6.52 5.68
C ALA A 15 -11.80 -5.66 4.79
N PRO A 16 -10.64 -6.20 4.36
CA PRO A 16 -9.80 -5.57 3.36
C PRO A 16 -10.59 -5.13 2.13
N GLN A 17 -10.28 -3.94 1.62
CA GLN A 17 -11.03 -3.32 0.53
C GLN A 17 -10.63 -3.84 -0.85
N GLY A 18 -9.44 -4.43 -0.98
CA GLY A 18 -8.95 -5.00 -2.22
C GLY A 18 -8.60 -3.95 -3.29
N LEU A 19 -8.10 -4.47 -4.42
CA LEU A 19 -7.62 -3.67 -5.55
C LEU A 19 -8.75 -3.04 -6.38
N GLU A 20 -9.88 -3.72 -6.51
CA GLU A 20 -11.04 -3.22 -7.25
C GLU A 20 -11.54 -1.89 -6.66
N ARG A 21 -11.82 -1.86 -5.36
CA ARG A 21 -12.24 -0.63 -4.67
C ARG A 21 -11.16 0.45 -4.73
N LEU A 22 -9.88 0.09 -4.71
CA LEU A 22 -8.79 1.06 -4.85
C LEU A 22 -8.89 1.80 -6.19
N GLY A 23 -9.09 1.07 -7.28
CA GLY A 23 -9.28 1.66 -8.61
C GLY A 23 -10.58 2.47 -8.73
N GLU A 24 -11.67 2.02 -8.12
CA GLU A 24 -12.92 2.80 -8.05
C GLU A 24 -12.72 4.14 -7.34
N TRP A 25 -12.06 4.12 -6.19
CA TRP A 25 -11.79 5.34 -5.42
C TRP A 25 -10.89 6.29 -6.21
N LYS A 26 -9.84 5.80 -6.87
CA LYS A 26 -8.98 6.64 -7.70
C LYS A 26 -9.77 7.38 -8.77
N ARG A 27 -10.66 6.69 -9.49
CA ARG A 27 -11.53 7.32 -10.51
C ARG A 27 -12.45 8.38 -9.92
N ARG A 28 -12.99 8.15 -8.72
CA ARG A 28 -13.96 9.06 -8.08
C ARG A 28 -13.34 10.32 -7.50
N ILE A 29 -12.11 10.24 -6.99
CA ILE A 29 -11.49 11.36 -6.25
C ILE A 29 -10.50 12.17 -7.08
N ALA A 30 -10.19 11.73 -8.30
CA ALA A 30 -9.31 12.47 -9.19
C ALA A 30 -9.77 13.93 -9.33
N PRO A 31 -8.85 14.91 -9.29
CA PRO A 31 -7.39 14.77 -9.32
C PRO A 31 -6.70 14.58 -7.96
N THR A 32 -7.44 14.37 -6.87
CA THR A 32 -6.86 14.21 -5.52
C THR A 32 -5.95 12.97 -5.45
N PRO A 33 -4.71 13.09 -4.94
CA PRO A 33 -3.82 11.94 -4.76
C PRO A 33 -4.39 10.90 -3.78
N LEU A 34 -4.20 9.62 -4.11
CA LEU A 34 -4.67 8.48 -3.33
C LEU A 34 -3.49 7.69 -2.75
N VAL A 35 -3.44 7.59 -1.42
CA VAL A 35 -2.47 6.74 -0.71
C VAL A 35 -3.11 5.38 -0.39
N ALA A 36 -2.50 4.28 -0.86
CA ALA A 36 -2.86 2.91 -0.47
C ALA A 36 -2.20 2.54 0.87
N ILE A 37 -2.93 1.92 1.80
CA ILE A 37 -2.39 1.49 3.09
C ILE A 37 -3.08 0.21 3.61
N GLY A 38 -2.35 -0.56 4.42
CA GLY A 38 -2.86 -1.70 5.16
C GLY A 38 -2.49 -3.02 4.49
N GLY A 39 -1.65 -3.79 5.18
CA GLY A 39 -1.18 -5.09 4.71
C GLY A 39 -0.25 -5.01 3.51
N LEU A 40 0.49 -3.92 3.33
CA LEU A 40 1.41 -3.78 2.19
C LEU A 40 2.79 -4.37 2.49
N ASN A 41 3.41 -4.88 1.43
CA ASN A 41 4.81 -5.30 1.31
C ASN A 41 5.24 -5.05 -0.16
N PRO A 42 6.54 -5.15 -0.50
CA PRO A 42 7.04 -4.88 -1.85
C PRO A 42 6.38 -5.71 -2.96
N ASP A 43 6.03 -6.97 -2.68
CA ASP A 43 5.38 -7.87 -3.66
C ASP A 43 3.96 -7.41 -4.04
N ARG A 44 3.31 -6.62 -3.18
CA ARG A 44 1.94 -6.10 -3.39
C ARG A 44 1.91 -4.74 -4.08
N LEU A 45 3.07 -4.12 -4.31
CA LEU A 45 3.15 -2.77 -4.88
C LEU A 45 2.61 -2.69 -6.31
N GLU A 46 2.86 -3.71 -7.13
CA GLU A 46 2.38 -3.75 -8.51
C GLU A 46 0.86 -3.64 -8.60
N GLY A 47 0.14 -4.34 -7.71
CA GLY A 47 -1.31 -4.29 -7.67
C GLY A 47 -1.84 -2.91 -7.31
N VAL A 48 -1.28 -2.26 -6.29
CA VAL A 48 -1.80 -0.97 -5.82
C VAL A 48 -1.51 0.18 -6.79
N PHE A 49 -0.30 0.22 -7.34
CA PHE A 49 0.07 1.23 -8.33
C PHE A 49 -0.61 0.97 -9.68
N GLY A 50 -0.75 -0.30 -10.08
CA GLY A 50 -1.52 -0.68 -11.27
C GLY A 50 -3.01 -0.29 -11.18
N CYS A 51 -3.56 -0.19 -9.98
CA CYS A 51 -4.91 0.35 -9.75
C CYS A 51 -4.94 1.88 -9.55
N GLY A 52 -3.83 2.57 -9.75
CA GLY A 52 -3.75 4.03 -9.79
C GLY A 52 -3.60 4.72 -8.44
N ALA A 53 -3.20 4.02 -7.37
CA ALA A 53 -2.71 4.71 -6.18
C ALA A 53 -1.47 5.54 -6.54
N ASP A 54 -1.37 6.75 -5.99
CA ASP A 54 -0.22 7.65 -6.23
C ASP A 54 0.89 7.42 -5.18
N SER A 55 0.56 6.75 -4.08
CA SER A 55 1.50 6.46 -2.99
C SER A 55 1.09 5.20 -2.23
N ALA A 56 2.05 4.57 -1.58
CA ALA A 56 1.89 3.41 -0.72
C ALA A 56 2.45 3.72 0.68
N ALA A 57 1.69 3.43 1.72
CA ALA A 57 2.09 3.63 3.11
C ALA A 57 2.15 2.31 3.88
N VAL A 58 3.19 2.15 4.71
CA VAL A 58 3.56 0.90 5.36
C VAL A 58 3.96 1.14 6.81
N VAL A 59 3.75 0.12 7.65
CA VAL A 59 4.22 0.11 9.05
C VAL A 59 4.91 -1.22 9.35
N THR A 60 4.14 -2.30 9.55
CA THR A 60 4.67 -3.57 10.09
C THR A 60 5.69 -4.26 9.21
N ASP A 61 5.58 -4.13 7.89
CA ASP A 61 6.55 -4.75 6.98
C ASP A 61 7.96 -4.13 7.14
N ILE A 62 8.07 -2.88 7.62
CA ILE A 62 9.34 -2.25 8.00
C ILE A 62 9.63 -2.46 9.48
N THR A 63 8.71 -2.05 10.37
CA THR A 63 8.99 -1.97 11.83
C THR A 63 9.13 -3.34 12.50
N LEU A 64 8.60 -4.40 11.90
CA LEU A 64 8.74 -5.77 12.42
C LEU A 64 9.72 -6.61 11.59
N ASN A 65 10.41 -6.02 10.62
CA ASN A 65 11.48 -6.71 9.90
C ASN A 65 12.71 -6.85 10.80
N ALA A 66 13.48 -7.93 10.63
CA ALA A 66 14.74 -8.13 11.34
C ALA A 66 15.79 -7.06 10.97
N ASP A 67 15.71 -6.51 9.75
CA ASP A 67 16.54 -5.39 9.28
C ASP A 67 15.63 -4.30 8.65
N PRO A 68 15.10 -3.36 9.47
CA PRO A 68 14.21 -2.30 8.98
C PRO A 68 14.86 -1.39 7.94
N GLU A 69 16.17 -1.16 8.02
CA GLU A 69 16.89 -0.31 7.07
C GLU A 69 17.02 -0.97 5.70
N ALA A 70 17.45 -2.24 5.65
CA ALA A 70 17.50 -2.99 4.41
C ALA A 70 16.11 -3.12 3.79
N ARG A 71 15.08 -3.37 4.61
CA ARG A 71 13.71 -3.43 4.12
C ARG A 71 13.22 -2.09 3.57
N THR A 72 13.59 -0.98 4.20
CA THR A 72 13.30 0.36 3.68
C THR A 72 13.99 0.60 2.33
N ARG A 73 15.25 0.18 2.17
CA ARG A 73 15.97 0.26 0.87
C ARG A 73 15.25 -0.53 -0.22
N GLU A 74 14.80 -1.74 0.06
CA GLU A 74 14.01 -2.54 -0.89
C GLU A 74 12.71 -1.82 -1.30
N TRP A 75 12.01 -1.20 -0.36
CA TRP A 75 10.84 -0.37 -0.66
C TRP A 75 11.17 0.79 -1.60
N LEU A 76 12.29 1.48 -1.38
CA LEU A 76 12.75 2.57 -2.25
C LEU A 76 13.07 2.06 -3.66
N GLU A 77 13.78 0.94 -3.78
CA GLU A 77 14.11 0.33 -5.07
C GLU A 77 12.86 -0.11 -5.84
N LYS A 78 11.94 -0.83 -5.18
CA LYS A 78 10.71 -1.37 -5.80
C LYS A 78 9.70 -0.28 -6.18
N THR A 79 9.71 0.84 -5.47
CA THR A 79 8.90 2.02 -5.81
C THR A 79 9.56 2.92 -6.85
N GLY A 80 10.85 2.73 -7.14
CA GLY A 80 11.61 3.58 -8.07
C GLY A 80 11.00 3.68 -9.47
N ARG A 81 10.34 2.64 -9.98
CA ARG A 81 9.64 2.65 -11.28
C ARG A 81 8.37 3.53 -11.33
N TRP A 82 7.88 3.99 -10.16
CA TRP A 82 6.64 4.75 -10.01
C TRP A 82 6.88 6.19 -9.52
N ARG A 83 8.14 6.62 -9.45
CA ARG A 83 8.55 7.97 -9.06
C ARG A 83 8.65 8.90 -10.25
#